data_AF-A0AAU9CH93-F1
#
_entry.id   AF-A0AAU9CH93-F1
#
_cell.length_a   1.000
_cell.length_b   1.000
_cell.length_c   1.000
_cell.angle_alpha   90.00
_cell.angle_beta   90.00
_cell.angle_gamma   90.00
#
_symmetry.space_group_name_H-M   'P 1'
#
loop_
_entity.id
_entity.type
_entity.pdbx_description
1 polymer ?
#
loop_
_entity_poly.entity_id
_entity_poly.type
_entity_poly.pdbx_seq_one_letter_code
_entity_poly.pdbx_strand_id
1 'polypeptide(L)'
;MFDFKLCMKLFWTILRTKQYFLSSCFILLISLMGCSKDDDPAPAPPAPTPSPVTPTDDIQVYFSSENYTAIEGGVATIEVSLSKPSDVPVFVPIKIASGEGEVEHTTDLLSNQHLIIAHGIDKQTFRVKVSDDANASDETLIVSLADVLPSGLVASTTQPTSATLTIKDDKLIGISNVAQLNAMRYDLDGNGKVDDGANSSAYSEAFPNLSVSADCKGYKLVNNITVNNWVPVGSKEAPFNAMLQGGGYVLSKINVNVSAVSDIGFFSVIGEKGIVQNLGLTVTGIVGGGAHAGGLASENYGTIRNCFVKGERNSKISNFHGVSAGLVAKNYGYIISCYSEGVTIKSGTYGAGLVGENGASKGNKPSGTIIACYALDNAMVYSSVRPTLAGLVGKNAKGSVIKACYVRAGSIAIHKDINSSVISFSGASQLINCYSAGLSARFVVGSPEGNSYAEGSAEDADKNVKTASVLQAPTGYTGIYADWLIDLDGDLPDHIPSLLNGSVPHDTGADDVWDFGNANSYPKLKVDFNNDGVATVEEFGKQ
;
A
#
# COMPACT_ATOMS: atom_id res chain seq x y z
N MET A 1 13.87 -22.83 -58.36
CA MET A 1 14.36 -21.94 -57.28
C MET A 1 13.34 -20.82 -57.15
N PHE A 2 12.25 -21.10 -56.42
CA PHE A 2 11.15 -20.16 -56.18
C PHE A 2 11.33 -19.59 -54.77
N ASP A 3 11.35 -18.26 -54.68
CA ASP A 3 11.88 -17.50 -53.56
C ASP A 3 10.90 -17.42 -52.37
N PHE A 4 11.26 -18.10 -51.29
CA PHE A 4 10.52 -18.19 -50.02
C PHE A 4 10.27 -16.82 -49.37
N LYS A 5 11.03 -15.77 -49.75
CA LYS A 5 10.86 -14.41 -49.23
C LYS A 5 9.63 -13.67 -49.76
N LEU A 6 9.07 -14.06 -50.90
CA LEU A 6 7.88 -13.40 -51.46
C LEU A 6 6.58 -13.88 -50.79
N CYS A 7 6.53 -15.16 -50.37
CA CYS A 7 5.38 -15.74 -49.66
C CYS A 7 5.21 -15.14 -48.24
N MET A 8 6.30 -14.89 -47.53
CA MET A 8 6.24 -14.29 -46.18
C MET A 8 5.80 -12.82 -46.17
N LYS A 9 6.09 -12.04 -47.22
CA LYS A 9 5.65 -10.64 -47.32
C LYS A 9 4.15 -10.50 -47.61
N LEU A 10 3.57 -11.42 -48.38
CA LEU A 10 2.12 -11.47 -48.61
C LEU A 10 1.35 -11.92 -47.37
N PHE A 11 1.90 -12.87 -46.60
CA PHE A 11 1.28 -13.36 -45.36
C PHE A 11 1.20 -12.29 -44.26
N TRP A 12 2.21 -11.41 -44.16
CA TRP A 12 2.21 -10.30 -43.19
C TRP A 12 1.33 -9.11 -43.57
N THR A 13 0.99 -8.95 -44.86
CA THR A 13 0.13 -7.86 -45.33
C THR A 13 -1.35 -8.17 -45.09
N ILE A 14 -1.73 -9.46 -45.10
CA ILE A 14 -3.12 -9.91 -44.91
C ILE A 14 -3.54 -9.91 -43.43
N LEU A 15 -2.59 -10.04 -42.48
CA LEU A 15 -2.89 -10.01 -41.04
C LEU A 15 -3.10 -8.60 -40.45
N ARG A 16 -2.85 -7.51 -41.20
CA ARG A 16 -2.95 -6.13 -40.70
C ARG A 16 -4.25 -5.39 -41.02
N THR A 17 -5.22 -6.02 -41.68
CA THR A 17 -6.54 -5.43 -41.95
C THR A 17 -7.64 -6.31 -41.35
N LYS A 18 -8.38 -5.75 -40.40
CA LYS A 18 -9.40 -6.43 -39.58
C LYS A 18 -10.49 -7.15 -40.41
N GLN A 19 -10.97 -8.23 -39.79
CA GLN A 19 -12.37 -8.68 -39.66
C GLN A 19 -13.08 -9.40 -40.82
N TYR A 20 -13.63 -10.56 -40.42
CA TYR A 20 -14.86 -11.21 -40.89
C TYR A 20 -14.85 -12.09 -42.14
N PHE A 21 -15.34 -13.33 -41.91
CA PHE A 21 -15.91 -14.30 -42.85
C PHE A 21 -14.96 -14.96 -43.88
N LEU A 22 -14.87 -16.29 -43.82
CA LEU A 22 -15.37 -17.18 -44.89
C LEU A 22 -15.03 -18.65 -44.59
N SER A 23 -16.00 -19.34 -44.01
CA SER A 23 -16.28 -20.75 -44.32
C SER A 23 -16.79 -20.82 -45.77
N SER A 24 -16.45 -21.89 -46.49
CA SER A 24 -16.97 -22.28 -47.82
C SER A 24 -16.23 -21.69 -49.05
N CYS A 25 -15.10 -22.30 -49.43
CA CYS A 25 -14.60 -22.34 -50.82
C CYS A 25 -13.48 -23.38 -50.98
N PHE A 26 -13.81 -24.67 -50.80
CA PHE A 26 -12.85 -25.77 -51.05
C PHE A 26 -13.46 -26.98 -51.79
N ILE A 27 -14.52 -26.76 -52.55
CA ILE A 27 -15.15 -27.78 -53.40
C ILE A 27 -15.46 -27.17 -54.76
N LEU A 28 -14.46 -27.01 -55.63
CA LEU A 28 -14.65 -26.99 -57.09
C LEU A 28 -13.29 -26.94 -57.83
N LEU A 29 -12.45 -27.99 -57.75
CA LEU A 29 -11.28 -28.04 -58.64
C LEU A 29 -10.70 -29.43 -58.92
N ILE A 30 -11.51 -30.50 -58.81
CA ILE A 30 -11.11 -31.82 -59.30
C ILE A 30 -12.29 -32.46 -60.04
N SER A 31 -12.53 -31.96 -61.24
CA SER A 31 -13.24 -32.69 -62.28
C SER A 31 -12.70 -32.20 -63.61
N LEU A 32 -11.83 -33.02 -64.23
CA LEU A 32 -11.44 -33.09 -65.64
C LEU A 32 -9.97 -33.49 -65.77
N MET A 33 -9.72 -34.80 -65.77
CA MET A 33 -8.85 -35.49 -66.74
C MET A 33 -8.91 -36.99 -66.43
N GLY A 34 -9.43 -37.76 -67.38
CA GLY A 34 -9.55 -39.21 -67.31
C GLY A 34 -8.52 -39.95 -68.17
N CYS A 35 -8.65 -41.29 -68.12
CA CYS A 35 -7.88 -42.38 -68.77
C CYS A 35 -6.62 -42.82 -68.00
N SER A 36 -6.37 -44.11 -67.70
CA SER A 36 -6.82 -45.37 -68.32
C SER A 36 -6.88 -46.54 -67.30
N LYS A 37 -7.64 -47.59 -67.65
CA LYS A 37 -7.82 -48.87 -66.94
C LYS A 37 -6.56 -49.75 -66.98
N ASP A 38 -6.29 -50.53 -65.93
CA ASP A 38 -6.58 -51.98 -65.82
C ASP A 38 -5.84 -52.58 -64.59
N ASP A 39 -6.35 -53.74 -64.14
CA ASP A 39 -5.87 -54.68 -63.11
C ASP A 39 -6.39 -54.53 -61.66
N ASP A 40 -7.44 -55.31 -61.36
CA ASP A 40 -7.90 -55.68 -60.01
C ASP A 40 -6.94 -56.71 -59.36
N PRO A 41 -6.56 -56.54 -58.08
CA PRO A 41 -6.22 -57.67 -57.23
C PRO A 41 -7.14 -57.79 -56.00
N ALA A 42 -7.68 -59.01 -55.84
CA ALA A 42 -8.30 -59.70 -54.70
C ALA A 42 -8.83 -58.93 -53.45
N PRO A 43 -9.98 -59.35 -52.87
CA PRO A 43 -10.56 -58.70 -51.71
C PRO A 43 -9.71 -58.90 -50.44
N ALA A 44 -9.51 -57.80 -49.69
CA ALA A 44 -8.85 -57.79 -48.39
C ALA A 44 -9.67 -58.52 -47.30
N PRO A 45 -9.03 -59.12 -46.28
CA PRO A 45 -9.73 -59.80 -45.19
C PRO A 45 -10.54 -58.81 -44.34
N PRO A 46 -11.61 -59.26 -43.66
CA PRO A 46 -12.49 -58.36 -42.91
C PRO A 46 -11.73 -57.70 -41.74
N ALA A 47 -11.98 -56.40 -41.56
CA ALA A 47 -11.42 -55.62 -40.47
C ALA A 47 -11.80 -56.23 -39.10
N PRO A 48 -10.89 -56.26 -38.12
CA PRO A 48 -11.24 -56.71 -36.78
C PRO A 48 -12.28 -55.76 -36.19
N THR A 49 -13.37 -56.33 -35.66
CA THR A 49 -14.35 -55.62 -34.84
C THR A 49 -13.65 -54.89 -33.69
N PRO A 50 -13.93 -53.60 -33.44
CA PRO A 50 -13.34 -52.89 -32.32
C PRO A 50 -13.82 -53.52 -31.02
N SER A 51 -12.89 -53.99 -30.20
CA SER A 51 -13.18 -54.29 -28.79
C SER A 51 -13.53 -52.98 -28.05
N PRO A 52 -14.37 -53.02 -27.02
CA PRO A 52 -14.80 -51.82 -26.30
C PRO A 52 -13.59 -51.20 -25.60
N VAL A 53 -13.29 -49.94 -25.89
CA VAL A 53 -12.30 -49.17 -25.14
C VAL A 53 -12.89 -48.88 -23.77
N THR A 54 -12.31 -49.45 -22.72
CA THR A 54 -12.52 -49.01 -21.34
C THR A 54 -11.82 -47.65 -21.12
N PRO A 55 -12.49 -46.65 -20.51
CA PRO A 55 -11.92 -45.30 -20.35
C PRO A 55 -11.04 -45.27 -19.10
N THR A 56 -9.73 -45.24 -19.25
CA THR A 56 -8.82 -45.05 -18.11
C THR A 56 -7.59 -44.28 -18.53
N ASP A 57 -7.74 -42.97 -18.77
CA ASP A 57 -6.64 -42.05 -18.48
C ASP A 57 -7.06 -40.58 -18.24
N ASP A 58 -8.34 -40.34 -17.92
CA ASP A 58 -8.84 -39.00 -17.64
C ASP A 58 -8.15 -38.42 -16.38
N ILE A 59 -7.72 -37.17 -16.47
CA ILE A 59 -7.10 -36.46 -15.35
C ILE A 59 -8.21 -35.94 -14.45
N GLN A 60 -8.15 -36.28 -13.16
CA GLN A 60 -9.13 -35.75 -12.21
C GLN A 60 -8.74 -34.33 -11.79
N VAL A 61 -9.72 -33.43 -11.73
CA VAL A 61 -9.55 -32.05 -11.27
C VAL A 61 -10.32 -31.85 -9.97
N TYR A 62 -9.71 -31.14 -9.02
CA TYR A 62 -10.28 -30.85 -7.71
C TYR A 62 -9.66 -29.60 -7.08
N PHE A 63 -10.35 -29.01 -6.11
CA PHE A 63 -9.79 -27.98 -5.24
C PHE A 63 -8.95 -28.63 -4.14
N SER A 64 -7.83 -28.01 -3.79
CA SER A 64 -6.93 -28.56 -2.75
C SER A 64 -7.48 -28.43 -1.33
N SER A 65 -8.51 -27.61 -1.12
CA SER A 65 -9.21 -27.43 0.14
C SER A 65 -10.72 -27.29 -0.10
N GLU A 66 -11.53 -27.74 0.87
CA GLU A 66 -12.97 -27.47 0.90
C GLU A 66 -13.28 -26.03 1.33
N ASN A 67 -12.34 -25.36 2.01
CA ASN A 67 -12.53 -24.05 2.60
C ASN A 67 -11.35 -23.13 2.32
N TYR A 68 -11.66 -21.91 1.88
CA TYR A 68 -10.74 -20.79 1.74
C TYR A 68 -11.29 -19.60 2.52
N THR A 69 -10.41 -18.67 2.91
CA THR A 69 -10.82 -17.47 3.63
C THR A 69 -10.17 -16.24 3.06
N ALA A 70 -10.91 -15.15 2.98
CA ALA A 70 -10.39 -13.80 2.79
C ALA A 70 -10.97 -12.88 3.86
N ILE A 71 -10.31 -11.76 4.11
CA ILE A 71 -10.90 -10.64 4.84
C ILE A 71 -11.64 -9.77 3.81
N GLU A 72 -12.71 -9.07 4.19
CA GLU A 72 -13.37 -8.06 3.33
C GLU A 72 -12.36 -7.11 2.69
N GLY A 73 -12.56 -6.82 1.40
CA GLY A 73 -11.60 -6.07 0.59
C GLY A 73 -10.24 -6.76 0.37
N GLY A 74 -10.06 -7.99 0.85
CA GLY A 74 -8.84 -8.79 0.69
C GLY A 74 -8.83 -9.64 -0.58
N VAL A 75 -7.81 -10.49 -0.70
CA VAL A 75 -7.64 -11.42 -1.82
C VAL A 75 -7.59 -12.85 -1.30
N ALA A 76 -8.45 -13.72 -1.80
CA ALA A 76 -8.37 -15.16 -1.57
C ALA A 76 -7.49 -15.81 -2.63
N THR A 77 -6.51 -16.61 -2.22
CA THR A 77 -5.73 -17.47 -3.13
C THR A 77 -6.30 -18.89 -3.10
N ILE A 78 -6.80 -19.36 -4.24
CA ILE A 78 -7.46 -20.66 -4.39
C ILE A 78 -6.58 -21.59 -5.22
N GLU A 79 -6.31 -22.79 -4.72
CA GLU A 79 -5.50 -23.81 -5.39
C GLU A 79 -6.37 -24.88 -6.05
N VAL A 80 -6.13 -25.12 -7.33
CA VAL A 80 -6.73 -26.21 -8.11
C VAL A 80 -5.63 -27.23 -8.43
N SER A 81 -5.95 -28.51 -8.21
CA SER A 81 -5.05 -29.64 -8.40
C SER A 81 -5.56 -30.62 -9.46
N LEU A 82 -4.61 -31.30 -10.09
CA LEU A 82 -4.80 -32.43 -10.98
C LEU A 82 -4.35 -33.71 -10.28
N SER A 83 -4.99 -34.86 -10.55
CA SER A 83 -4.56 -36.15 -10.00
C SER A 83 -3.18 -36.60 -10.48
N LYS A 84 -2.71 -36.05 -11.59
CA LYS A 84 -1.38 -36.23 -12.18
C LYS A 84 -1.05 -35.05 -13.10
N PRO A 85 0.23 -34.73 -13.33
CA PRO A 85 0.63 -33.74 -14.33
C PRO A 85 0.13 -34.13 -15.73
N SER A 86 -0.21 -33.13 -16.54
CA SER A 86 -0.59 -33.31 -17.94
C SER A 86 0.59 -33.01 -18.87
N ASP A 87 0.73 -33.77 -19.95
CA ASP A 87 1.74 -33.51 -20.99
C ASP A 87 1.43 -32.27 -21.85
N VAL A 88 0.19 -31.77 -21.78
CA VAL A 88 -0.27 -30.57 -22.47
C VAL A 88 -0.92 -29.59 -21.48
N PRO A 89 -0.93 -28.27 -21.77
CA PRO A 89 -1.64 -27.31 -20.93
C PRO A 89 -3.13 -27.67 -20.80
N VAL A 90 -3.65 -27.55 -19.58
CA VAL A 90 -5.04 -27.85 -19.22
C VAL A 90 -5.78 -26.56 -18.96
N PHE A 91 -7.00 -26.45 -19.49
CA PHE A 91 -7.89 -25.31 -19.25
C PHE A 91 -9.03 -25.77 -18.35
N VAL A 92 -9.00 -25.36 -17.09
CA VAL A 92 -10.02 -25.72 -16.10
C VAL A 92 -11.07 -24.62 -16.04
N PRO A 93 -12.33 -24.86 -16.44
CA PRO A 93 -13.39 -23.87 -16.32
C PRO A 93 -13.84 -23.77 -14.85
N ILE A 94 -13.71 -22.59 -14.28
CA ILE A 94 -14.11 -22.27 -12.91
C ILE A 94 -15.42 -21.48 -12.94
N LYS A 95 -16.31 -21.79 -12.01
CA LYS A 95 -17.55 -21.06 -11.78
C LYS A 95 -17.52 -20.47 -10.37
N ILE A 96 -17.76 -19.17 -10.29
CA ILE A 96 -17.92 -18.47 -9.01
C ILE A 96 -19.40 -18.09 -8.91
N ALA A 97 -20.11 -18.71 -7.98
CA ALA A 97 -21.51 -18.40 -7.72
C ALA A 97 -21.61 -17.27 -6.69
N SER A 98 -22.49 -16.30 -6.94
CA SER A 98 -22.86 -15.28 -5.95
C SER A 98 -23.47 -15.97 -4.73
N GLY A 99 -22.80 -15.83 -3.58
CA GLY A 99 -23.39 -16.15 -2.29
C GLY A 99 -23.91 -14.87 -1.64
N GLU A 100 -23.71 -14.74 -0.33
CA GLU A 100 -23.99 -13.49 0.39
C GLU A 100 -22.95 -12.42 0.07
N GLY A 101 -21.72 -12.83 -0.28
CA GLY A 101 -20.64 -11.91 -0.61
C GLY A 101 -20.40 -11.67 -2.09
N GLU A 102 -19.74 -10.55 -2.38
CA GLU A 102 -19.46 -10.07 -3.73
C GLU A 102 -17.98 -10.22 -4.12
N VAL A 103 -17.75 -10.41 -5.43
CA VAL A 103 -16.41 -10.49 -6.03
C VAL A 103 -16.19 -9.26 -6.91
N GLU A 104 -15.12 -8.51 -6.66
CA GLU A 104 -14.75 -7.36 -7.49
C GLU A 104 -14.16 -7.84 -8.82
N HIS A 105 -13.15 -8.72 -8.74
CA HIS A 105 -12.48 -9.30 -9.90
C HIS A 105 -11.68 -10.55 -9.52
N THR A 106 -11.21 -11.27 -10.54
CA THR A 106 -10.29 -12.41 -10.41
C THR A 106 -9.04 -12.15 -11.21
N THR A 107 -7.87 -12.53 -10.69
CA THR A 107 -6.62 -12.57 -11.45
C THR A 107 -6.20 -14.02 -11.68
N ASP A 108 -5.31 -14.23 -12.65
CA ASP A 108 -4.84 -15.56 -13.09
C ASP A 108 -5.90 -16.47 -13.75
N LEU A 109 -7.13 -15.96 -13.90
CA LEU A 109 -8.15 -16.52 -14.79
C LEU A 109 -8.20 -15.77 -16.11
N LEU A 110 -8.42 -16.50 -17.20
CA LEU A 110 -8.80 -15.90 -18.47
C LEU A 110 -10.15 -15.17 -18.34
N SER A 111 -10.45 -14.25 -19.25
CA SER A 111 -11.70 -13.47 -19.25
C SER A 111 -12.98 -14.31 -19.33
N ASN A 112 -12.87 -15.58 -19.71
CA ASN A 112 -13.94 -16.59 -19.71
C ASN A 112 -13.90 -17.51 -18.47
N GLN A 113 -13.25 -17.10 -17.38
CA GLN A 113 -13.07 -17.84 -16.13
C GLN A 113 -12.41 -19.22 -16.28
N HIS A 114 -11.43 -19.33 -17.18
CA HIS A 114 -10.61 -20.55 -17.29
C HIS A 114 -9.26 -20.36 -16.62
N LEU A 115 -8.92 -21.29 -15.74
CA LEU A 115 -7.58 -21.41 -15.18
C LEU A 115 -6.69 -22.24 -16.12
N ILE A 116 -5.49 -21.74 -16.40
CA ILE A 116 -4.51 -22.47 -17.22
C ILE A 116 -3.53 -23.18 -16.29
N ILE A 117 -3.49 -24.51 -16.33
CA ILE A 117 -2.44 -25.30 -15.69
C ILE A 117 -1.43 -25.69 -16.77
N ALA A 118 -0.19 -25.23 -16.62
CA ALA A 118 0.86 -25.48 -17.62
C ALA A 118 1.22 -26.98 -17.70
N HIS A 119 1.81 -27.39 -18.83
CA HIS A 119 2.27 -28.77 -19.01
C HIS A 119 3.29 -29.16 -17.92
N GLY A 120 3.23 -30.39 -17.44
CA GLY A 120 4.11 -30.90 -16.37
C GLY A 120 3.81 -30.33 -14.98
N ILE A 121 2.80 -29.48 -14.84
CA ILE A 121 2.33 -28.94 -13.56
C ILE A 121 1.03 -29.65 -13.17
N ASP A 122 0.90 -30.00 -11.90
CA ASP A 122 -0.29 -30.65 -11.32
C ASP A 122 -1.07 -29.73 -10.38
N LYS A 123 -0.59 -28.51 -10.11
CA LYS A 123 -1.22 -27.53 -9.23
C LYS A 123 -1.08 -26.12 -9.75
N GLN A 124 -2.15 -25.35 -9.69
CA GLN A 124 -2.14 -23.94 -10.04
C GLN A 124 -3.06 -23.16 -9.12
N THR A 125 -2.64 -21.96 -8.76
CA THR A 125 -3.48 -21.03 -8.01
C THR A 125 -4.10 -19.98 -8.92
N PHE A 126 -5.25 -19.46 -8.49
CA PHE A 126 -5.80 -18.22 -8.98
C PHE A 126 -6.30 -17.39 -7.79
N ARG A 127 -6.53 -16.10 -8.03
CA ARG A 127 -6.88 -15.16 -6.96
C ARG A 127 -8.27 -14.57 -7.19
N VAL A 128 -9.00 -14.39 -6.09
CA VAL A 128 -10.32 -13.78 -6.06
C VAL A 128 -10.26 -12.56 -5.16
N LYS A 129 -10.42 -11.36 -5.74
CA LYS A 129 -10.60 -10.13 -5.00
C LYS A 129 -12.05 -10.04 -4.55
N VAL A 130 -12.27 -10.03 -3.24
CA VAL A 130 -13.61 -9.92 -2.66
C VAL A 130 -13.94 -8.46 -2.40
N SER A 131 -15.22 -8.11 -2.53
CA SER A 131 -15.70 -6.76 -2.27
C SER A 131 -15.54 -6.41 -0.79
N ASP A 132 -15.44 -5.11 -0.55
CA ASP A 132 -15.52 -4.52 0.77
C ASP A 132 -16.85 -3.80 0.91
N ASP A 133 -17.82 -4.44 1.55
CA ASP A 133 -19.14 -3.86 1.79
C ASP A 133 -19.20 -3.19 3.17
N ALA A 134 -20.24 -2.38 3.42
CA ALA A 134 -20.30 -1.57 4.63
C ALA A 134 -20.77 -2.40 5.83
N ASN A 135 -19.85 -3.19 6.39
CA ASN A 135 -19.90 -3.80 7.72
C ASN A 135 -21.02 -4.87 7.85
N ALA A 136 -20.90 -5.93 7.05
CA ALA A 136 -21.70 -7.14 7.14
C ALA A 136 -21.06 -8.18 8.10
N SER A 137 -21.85 -9.16 8.52
CA SER A 137 -21.33 -10.38 9.15
C SER A 137 -20.55 -11.20 8.13
N ASP A 138 -19.66 -12.08 8.59
CA ASP A 138 -18.96 -13.05 7.72
C ASP A 138 -19.85 -13.60 6.60
N GLU A 139 -19.43 -13.39 5.35
CA GLU A 139 -20.17 -13.80 4.16
C GLU A 139 -19.58 -15.08 3.57
N THR A 140 -20.32 -15.72 2.68
CA THR A 140 -19.80 -16.90 1.96
C THR A 140 -20.12 -16.82 0.47
N LEU A 141 -19.23 -17.37 -0.33
CA LEU A 141 -19.43 -17.63 -1.75
C LEU A 141 -18.90 -19.02 -2.12
N ILE A 142 -19.47 -19.61 -3.18
CA ILE A 142 -19.11 -20.95 -3.64
C ILE A 142 -18.30 -20.85 -4.91
N VAL A 143 -17.14 -21.49 -4.90
CA VAL A 143 -16.26 -21.66 -6.05
C VAL A 143 -16.34 -23.12 -6.46
N SER A 144 -16.71 -23.41 -7.71
CA SER A 144 -16.86 -24.77 -8.20
C SER A 144 -16.21 -24.95 -9.56
N LEU A 145 -15.97 -26.21 -9.93
CA LEU A 145 -15.76 -26.56 -11.33
C LEU A 145 -17.04 -26.27 -12.12
N ALA A 146 -16.92 -25.93 -13.41
CA ALA A 146 -18.09 -25.81 -14.27
C ALA A 146 -18.78 -27.17 -14.48
N ASP A 147 -20.09 -27.14 -14.77
CA ASP A 147 -20.92 -28.35 -14.93
C ASP A 147 -20.43 -29.27 -16.06
N VAL A 148 -19.70 -28.72 -17.04
CA VAL A 148 -19.11 -29.45 -18.16
C VAL A 148 -17.61 -29.19 -18.19
N LEU A 149 -16.84 -30.27 -18.02
CA LEU A 149 -15.39 -30.24 -18.18
C LEU A 149 -14.98 -30.61 -19.62
N PRO A 150 -13.88 -30.05 -20.14
CA PRO A 150 -13.31 -30.46 -21.42
C PRO A 150 -12.96 -31.96 -21.47
N SER A 151 -12.95 -32.53 -22.67
CA SER A 151 -12.57 -33.94 -22.86
C SER A 151 -11.17 -34.23 -22.31
N GLY A 152 -11.03 -35.36 -21.62
CA GLY A 152 -9.80 -35.75 -20.93
C GLY A 152 -9.68 -35.25 -19.49
N LEU A 153 -10.62 -34.41 -19.04
CA LEU A 153 -10.77 -34.01 -17.64
C LEU A 153 -12.06 -34.57 -17.05
N VAL A 154 -11.97 -35.03 -15.82
CA VAL A 154 -13.12 -35.43 -15.01
C VAL A 154 -13.04 -34.80 -13.62
N ALA A 155 -14.18 -34.54 -13.01
CA ALA A 155 -14.21 -34.08 -11.63
C ALA A 155 -13.76 -35.22 -10.71
N SER A 156 -13.00 -34.93 -9.66
CA SER A 156 -12.64 -35.97 -8.68
C SER A 156 -13.87 -36.53 -7.98
N THR A 157 -13.81 -37.82 -7.64
CA THR A 157 -14.85 -38.51 -6.87
C THR A 157 -14.51 -38.62 -5.38
N THR A 158 -13.28 -38.28 -5.00
CA THR A 158 -12.76 -38.42 -3.63
C THR A 158 -12.27 -37.10 -3.04
N GLN A 159 -12.07 -36.07 -3.87
CA GLN A 159 -11.60 -34.75 -3.49
C GLN A 159 -12.65 -33.67 -3.79
N PRO A 160 -12.53 -32.46 -3.21
CA PRO A 160 -13.51 -31.40 -3.36
C PRO A 160 -13.63 -30.91 -4.80
N THR A 161 -14.85 -30.91 -5.35
CA THR A 161 -15.16 -30.34 -6.67
C THR A 161 -15.80 -28.95 -6.59
N SER A 162 -16.03 -28.50 -5.36
CA SER A 162 -16.39 -27.15 -4.97
C SER A 162 -15.70 -26.81 -3.66
N ALA A 163 -15.44 -25.53 -3.43
CA ALA A 163 -14.94 -24.99 -2.19
C ALA A 163 -15.77 -23.79 -1.75
N THR A 164 -15.87 -23.60 -0.45
CA THR A 164 -16.46 -22.41 0.16
C THR A 164 -15.36 -21.38 0.39
N LEU A 165 -15.56 -20.17 -0.09
CA LEU A 165 -14.77 -19.01 0.32
C LEU A 165 -15.57 -18.22 1.35
N THR A 166 -15.06 -18.18 2.58
CA THR A 166 -15.59 -17.34 3.66
C THR A 166 -14.90 -15.99 3.63
N ILE A 167 -15.68 -14.92 3.49
CA ILE A 167 -15.22 -13.54 3.61
C ILE A 167 -15.47 -13.13 5.06
N LYS A 168 -14.40 -12.79 5.77
CA LYS A 168 -14.46 -12.37 7.17
C LYS A 168 -14.56 -10.86 7.25
N ASP A 169 -15.43 -10.38 8.13
CA ASP A 169 -15.51 -8.96 8.48
C ASP A 169 -14.14 -8.46 8.93
N ASP A 170 -13.69 -7.34 8.36
CA ASP A 170 -12.44 -6.71 8.72
C ASP A 170 -12.51 -5.91 10.02
N LYS A 171 -13.73 -5.78 10.57
CA LYS A 171 -14.07 -5.10 11.83
C LYS A 171 -13.76 -3.61 11.79
N LEU A 172 -13.80 -3.01 10.60
CA LEU A 172 -13.55 -1.60 10.38
C LEU A 172 -14.79 -0.91 9.80
N ILE A 173 -15.16 0.18 10.44
CA ILE A 173 -16.31 0.99 10.06
C ILE A 173 -15.97 1.77 8.77
N GLY A 174 -16.72 1.50 7.71
CA GLY A 174 -16.55 2.14 6.41
C GLY A 174 -16.89 3.64 6.42
N ILE A 175 -15.98 4.47 5.91
CA ILE A 175 -16.13 5.92 5.76
C ILE A 175 -16.09 6.27 4.28
N SER A 176 -17.23 6.76 3.78
CA SER A 176 -17.47 7.11 2.38
C SER A 176 -17.72 8.60 2.15
N ASN A 177 -17.90 9.38 3.23
CA ASN A 177 -18.27 10.79 3.14
C ASN A 177 -17.80 11.59 4.37
N VAL A 178 -17.89 12.91 4.27
CA VAL A 178 -17.40 13.83 5.29
C VAL A 178 -18.17 13.77 6.62
N ALA A 179 -19.46 13.39 6.60
CA ALA A 179 -20.26 13.27 7.83
C ALA A 179 -19.77 12.09 8.67
N GLN A 180 -19.54 10.93 8.03
CA GLN A 180 -18.93 9.75 8.64
C GLN A 180 -17.50 10.05 9.13
N LEU A 181 -16.70 10.73 8.31
CA LEU A 181 -15.34 11.14 8.68
C LEU A 181 -15.34 12.11 9.89
N ASN A 182 -16.35 12.98 10.00
CA ASN A 182 -16.51 13.85 11.15
C ASN A 182 -16.90 13.08 12.42
N ALA A 183 -17.78 12.10 12.27
CA ALA A 183 -18.31 11.30 13.36
C ALA A 183 -17.26 10.46 14.11
N MET A 184 -16.10 10.17 13.50
CA MET A 184 -14.96 9.54 14.19
C MET A 184 -14.53 10.24 15.49
N ARG A 185 -14.86 11.53 15.67
CA ARG A 185 -14.54 12.27 16.91
C ARG A 185 -15.37 11.86 18.11
N TYR A 186 -16.50 11.22 17.85
CA TYR A 186 -17.43 10.84 18.90
C TYR A 186 -17.18 9.40 19.38
N ASP A 187 -16.36 8.63 18.67
CA ASP A 187 -15.99 7.24 18.96
C ASP A 187 -14.48 7.09 18.65
N LEU A 188 -13.65 7.58 19.56
CA LEU A 188 -12.21 7.68 19.41
C LEU A 188 -11.48 6.35 19.64
N ASP A 189 -12.16 5.36 20.23
CA ASP A 189 -11.67 3.98 20.34
C ASP A 189 -12.15 3.07 19.20
N GLY A 190 -13.09 3.56 18.37
CA GLY A 190 -13.53 2.96 17.11
C GLY A 190 -14.34 1.69 17.29
N ASN A 191 -14.99 1.55 18.44
CA ASN A 191 -15.72 0.34 18.82
C ASN A 191 -17.17 0.31 18.28
N GLY A 192 -17.56 1.33 17.50
CA GLY A 192 -18.90 1.48 16.95
C GLY A 192 -19.91 2.09 17.93
N LYS A 193 -19.43 2.65 19.06
CA LYS A 193 -20.26 3.27 20.10
C LYS A 193 -19.65 4.61 20.50
N VAL A 194 -20.54 5.55 20.80
CA VAL A 194 -20.12 6.89 21.17
C VAL A 194 -19.50 6.93 22.57
N ASP A 195 -18.32 7.55 22.68
CA ASP A 195 -17.56 7.74 23.92
C ASP A 195 -18.30 8.63 24.92
N ASP A 196 -19.03 9.63 24.43
CA ASP A 196 -19.90 10.50 25.21
C ASP A 196 -21.37 10.39 24.75
N GLY A 197 -22.31 10.35 25.69
CA GLY A 197 -23.74 10.26 25.34
C GLY A 197 -24.28 11.51 24.64
N ALA A 198 -23.50 12.59 24.54
CA ALA A 198 -23.96 13.87 23.99
C ALA A 198 -24.05 13.85 22.46
N ASN A 199 -23.21 13.04 21.79
CA ASN A 199 -23.12 13.01 20.33
C ASN A 199 -23.77 11.77 19.70
N SER A 200 -24.51 10.97 20.48
CA SER A 200 -25.15 9.74 20.01
C SER A 200 -26.06 9.93 18.80
N SER A 201 -26.90 10.97 18.78
CA SER A 201 -27.77 11.24 17.62
C SER A 201 -26.97 11.55 16.36
N ALA A 202 -25.95 12.41 16.44
CA ALA A 202 -25.13 12.79 15.29
C ALA A 202 -24.30 11.61 14.76
N TYR A 203 -23.81 10.76 15.64
CA TYR A 203 -23.08 9.55 15.26
C TYR A 203 -24.00 8.54 14.56
N SER A 204 -25.18 8.27 15.13
CA SER A 204 -26.18 7.37 14.51
C SER A 204 -26.73 7.91 13.19
N GLU A 205 -26.85 9.23 13.03
CA GLU A 205 -27.21 9.84 11.74
C GLU A 205 -26.10 9.67 10.69
N ALA A 206 -24.83 9.72 11.09
CA ALA A 206 -23.70 9.49 10.19
C ALA A 206 -23.56 8.01 9.80
N PHE A 207 -23.89 7.10 10.71
CA PHE A 207 -23.78 5.65 10.55
C PHE A 207 -25.13 4.94 10.81
N PRO A 208 -26.16 5.17 9.98
CA PRO A 208 -27.52 4.66 10.22
C PRO A 208 -27.63 3.13 10.12
N ASN A 209 -26.71 2.50 9.38
CA ASN A 209 -26.69 1.05 9.13
C ASN A 209 -25.61 0.33 9.94
N LEU A 210 -24.88 1.05 10.81
CA LEU A 210 -23.89 0.40 11.65
C LEU A 210 -24.62 -0.47 12.66
N SER A 211 -24.56 -1.78 12.43
CA SER A 211 -24.95 -2.73 13.45
C SER A 211 -23.99 -2.52 14.61
N VAL A 212 -24.50 -2.31 15.82
CA VAL A 212 -23.69 -2.04 17.02
C VAL A 212 -22.98 -3.34 17.44
N SER A 213 -22.06 -3.79 16.61
CA SER A 213 -21.16 -4.91 16.83
C SER A 213 -20.06 -4.40 17.74
N ALA A 214 -20.01 -4.91 18.97
CA ALA A 214 -19.02 -4.54 19.98
C ALA A 214 -17.58 -5.00 19.66
N ASP A 215 -17.30 -5.37 18.41
CA ASP A 215 -16.02 -5.93 17.94
C ASP A 215 -15.35 -5.05 16.88
N CYS A 216 -15.93 -3.90 16.51
CA CYS A 216 -15.25 -2.92 15.67
C CYS A 216 -13.96 -2.42 16.36
N LYS A 217 -12.92 -2.14 15.57
CA LYS A 217 -11.60 -1.71 16.07
C LYS A 217 -11.13 -0.39 15.48
N GLY A 218 -11.95 0.24 14.66
CA GLY A 218 -11.58 1.44 13.94
C GLY A 218 -12.36 1.62 12.65
N TYR A 219 -11.72 2.32 11.72
CA TYR A 219 -12.34 2.89 10.54
C TYR A 219 -11.53 2.57 9.29
N LYS A 220 -12.21 2.47 8.15
CA LYS A 220 -11.59 2.37 6.82
C LYS A 220 -12.16 3.39 5.86
N LEU A 221 -11.31 3.99 5.03
CA LEU A 221 -11.79 4.79 3.90
C LEU A 221 -12.17 3.86 2.74
N VAL A 222 -13.33 4.11 2.13
CA VAL A 222 -13.76 3.39 0.92
C VAL A 222 -13.64 4.24 -0.34
N ASN A 223 -13.35 5.54 -0.19
CA ASN A 223 -13.16 6.47 -1.30
C ASN A 223 -12.31 7.69 -0.87
N ASN A 224 -11.89 8.48 -1.86
CA ASN A 224 -11.30 9.79 -1.61
C ASN A 224 -12.37 10.75 -1.08
N ILE A 225 -12.05 11.50 -0.03
CA ILE A 225 -12.99 12.45 0.58
C ILE A 225 -12.39 13.85 0.53
N THR A 226 -13.13 14.79 -0.05
CA THR A 226 -12.75 16.21 0.02
C THR A 226 -13.38 16.85 1.25
N VAL A 227 -12.53 17.42 2.10
CA VAL A 227 -12.90 18.10 3.34
C VAL A 227 -12.86 19.62 3.10
N ASN A 228 -13.73 20.37 3.78
CA ASN A 228 -13.68 21.83 3.81
C ASN A 228 -13.76 22.31 5.24
N ASN A 229 -12.64 22.79 5.78
CA ASN A 229 -12.43 23.02 7.21
C ASN A 229 -12.48 21.73 8.02
N TRP A 230 -11.55 21.63 8.95
CA TRP A 230 -11.35 20.44 9.74
C TRP A 230 -11.13 20.83 11.20
N VAL A 231 -11.81 20.12 12.08
CA VAL A 231 -11.58 20.17 13.52
C VAL A 231 -10.66 19.00 13.87
N PRO A 232 -9.50 19.20 14.52
CA PRO A 232 -8.62 18.08 14.85
C PRO A 232 -9.35 16.94 15.60
N VAL A 233 -8.99 15.69 15.30
CA VAL A 233 -9.53 14.49 15.98
C VAL A 233 -8.70 14.19 17.23
N GLY A 234 -9.39 13.88 18.33
CA GLY A 234 -8.78 13.59 19.63
C GLY A 234 -8.26 14.81 20.38
N SER A 235 -7.79 14.60 21.60
CA SER A 235 -7.13 15.57 22.47
C SER A 235 -6.14 14.87 23.41
N LYS A 236 -5.46 15.61 24.29
CA LYS A 236 -4.61 15.01 25.32
C LYS A 236 -5.38 14.17 26.33
N GLU A 237 -6.60 14.59 26.63
CA GLU A 237 -7.51 13.95 27.58
C GLU A 237 -8.28 12.78 26.96
N ALA A 238 -8.59 12.87 25.66
CA ALA A 238 -9.27 11.85 24.88
C ALA A 238 -8.54 11.64 23.55
N PRO A 239 -7.41 10.91 23.53
CA PRO A 239 -6.66 10.70 22.29
C PRO A 239 -7.34 9.67 21.39
N PHE A 240 -7.07 9.75 20.08
CA PHE A 240 -7.52 8.73 19.13
C PHE A 240 -6.80 7.40 19.38
N ASN A 241 -7.55 6.36 19.75
CA ASN A 241 -7.07 5.04 20.16
C ASN A 241 -7.60 3.90 19.28
N ALA A 242 -8.13 4.24 18.11
CA ALA A 242 -8.63 3.28 17.13
C ALA A 242 -7.66 3.08 15.95
N MET A 243 -8.01 2.18 15.04
CA MET A 243 -7.39 2.10 13.72
C MET A 243 -8.05 3.08 12.73
N LEU A 244 -7.26 3.74 11.89
CA LEU A 244 -7.72 4.38 10.66
C LEU A 244 -6.93 3.81 9.48
N GLN A 245 -7.59 2.96 8.70
CA GLN A 245 -7.10 2.38 7.46
C GLN A 245 -7.49 3.29 6.30
N GLY A 246 -6.51 3.97 5.71
CA GLY A 246 -6.75 4.82 4.56
C GLY A 246 -6.98 4.03 3.27
N GLY A 247 -6.54 2.77 3.16
CA GLY A 247 -6.77 1.94 1.98
C GLY A 247 -6.16 2.51 0.68
N GLY A 248 -5.17 3.40 0.80
CA GLY A 248 -4.62 4.18 -0.31
C GLY A 248 -5.42 5.45 -0.64
N TYR A 249 -6.58 5.68 -0.04
CA TYR A 249 -7.38 6.87 -0.32
C TYR A 249 -6.78 8.16 0.28
N VAL A 250 -7.17 9.27 -0.34
CA VAL A 250 -6.71 10.62 -0.01
C VAL A 250 -7.84 11.45 0.58
N LEU A 251 -7.58 12.03 1.75
CA LEU A 251 -8.40 13.08 2.34
C LEU A 251 -7.87 14.44 1.87
N SER A 252 -8.68 15.14 1.08
CA SER A 252 -8.24 16.35 0.38
C SER A 252 -8.70 17.63 1.04
N LYS A 253 -7.96 18.71 0.80
CA LYS A 253 -8.26 20.07 1.24
C LYS A 253 -8.37 20.26 2.77
N ILE A 254 -7.59 19.50 3.53
CA ILE A 254 -7.51 19.66 4.98
C ILE A 254 -7.12 21.11 5.31
N ASN A 255 -8.03 21.80 6.01
CA ASN A 255 -7.85 23.17 6.46
C ASN A 255 -8.16 23.25 7.95
N VAL A 256 -7.17 23.56 8.78
CA VAL A 256 -7.35 23.78 10.22
C VAL A 256 -6.97 25.23 10.50
N ASN A 257 -7.92 26.05 10.90
CA ASN A 257 -7.68 27.45 11.25
C ASN A 257 -8.34 27.78 12.59
N VAL A 258 -7.63 27.44 13.67
CA VAL A 258 -8.12 27.60 15.04
C VAL A 258 -7.05 28.26 15.90
N SER A 259 -7.24 29.55 16.18
CA SER A 259 -6.30 30.35 16.98
C SER A 259 -6.23 29.95 18.45
N ALA A 260 -7.33 29.40 18.99
CA ALA A 260 -7.45 29.03 20.40
C ALA A 260 -6.94 27.61 20.73
N VAL A 261 -6.68 26.77 19.72
CA VAL A 261 -6.28 25.37 19.94
C VAL A 261 -4.75 25.25 19.92
N SER A 262 -4.23 24.55 20.91
CA SER A 262 -2.78 24.39 21.08
C SER A 262 -2.18 23.26 20.27
N ASP A 263 -2.94 22.20 20.02
CA ASP A 263 -2.46 20.99 19.36
C ASP A 263 -3.30 20.73 18.11
N ILE A 264 -2.71 20.98 16.94
CA ILE A 264 -3.45 20.96 15.67
C ILE A 264 -2.80 20.08 14.61
N GLY A 265 -3.66 19.53 13.77
CA GLY A 265 -3.37 18.65 12.65
C GLY A 265 -4.66 18.00 12.18
N PHE A 266 -4.59 17.00 11.31
CA PHE A 266 -5.76 16.14 11.08
C PHE A 266 -6.18 15.46 12.40
N PHE A 267 -5.21 14.88 13.11
CA PHE A 267 -5.33 14.51 14.51
C PHE A 267 -4.72 15.59 15.40
N SER A 268 -5.35 15.88 16.53
CA SER A 268 -4.67 16.54 17.64
C SER A 268 -3.70 15.54 18.27
N VAL A 269 -4.21 14.45 18.85
CA VAL A 269 -3.39 13.44 19.51
C VAL A 269 -3.80 12.04 19.06
N ILE A 270 -2.82 11.28 18.59
CA ILE A 270 -2.92 9.83 18.40
C ILE A 270 -2.37 9.17 19.66
N GLY A 271 -3.20 8.37 20.34
CA GLY A 271 -2.85 7.66 21.57
C GLY A 271 -2.03 6.40 21.31
N GLU A 272 -1.59 5.74 22.38
CA GLU A 272 -0.70 4.56 22.31
C GLU A 272 -1.31 3.38 21.55
N LYS A 273 -2.65 3.27 21.51
CA LYS A 273 -3.37 2.23 20.75
C LYS A 273 -3.72 2.67 19.33
N GLY A 274 -3.55 3.96 19.02
CA GLY A 274 -3.91 4.51 17.72
C GLY A 274 -3.01 4.00 16.61
N ILE A 275 -3.62 3.56 15.51
CA ILE A 275 -2.92 3.11 14.30
C ILE A 275 -3.48 3.87 13.12
N VAL A 276 -2.64 4.63 12.41
CA VAL A 276 -3.03 5.33 11.18
C VAL A 276 -2.16 4.83 10.05
N GLN A 277 -2.80 4.26 9.01
CA GLN A 277 -2.05 3.62 7.94
C GLN A 277 -2.63 3.82 6.55
N ASN A 278 -1.77 3.75 5.53
CA ASN A 278 -2.15 3.78 4.11
C ASN A 278 -3.03 5.00 3.76
N LEU A 279 -2.72 6.17 4.34
CA LEU A 279 -3.56 7.36 4.26
C LEU A 279 -2.81 8.54 3.61
N GLY A 280 -3.41 9.11 2.57
CA GLY A 280 -2.94 10.36 1.97
C GLY A 280 -3.69 11.58 2.49
N LEU A 281 -2.98 12.68 2.76
CA LEU A 281 -3.58 13.98 3.06
C LEU A 281 -3.12 15.04 2.06
N THR A 282 -4.04 15.83 1.52
CA THR A 282 -3.70 17.12 0.91
C THR A 282 -4.12 18.27 1.81
N VAL A 283 -3.17 19.18 2.11
CA VAL A 283 -3.38 20.28 3.05
C VAL A 283 -3.42 21.62 2.32
N THR A 284 -4.42 22.43 2.64
CA THR A 284 -4.48 23.85 2.20
C THR A 284 -3.95 24.78 3.28
N GLY A 285 -4.04 24.40 4.55
CA GLY A 285 -3.43 25.13 5.65
C GLY A 285 -3.76 24.55 7.01
N ILE A 286 -2.78 24.49 7.90
CA ILE A 286 -2.93 24.09 9.30
C ILE A 286 -2.28 25.19 10.13
N VAL A 287 -3.08 26.12 10.61
CA VAL A 287 -2.65 27.37 11.23
C VAL A 287 -3.30 27.50 12.60
N GLY A 288 -2.45 27.58 13.63
CA GLY A 288 -2.88 27.69 15.02
C GLY A 288 -2.07 28.71 15.80
N GLY A 289 -2.57 29.04 16.99
CA GLY A 289 -1.95 30.01 17.89
C GLY A 289 -1.15 29.42 19.07
N GLY A 290 -1.23 28.10 19.34
CA GLY A 290 -0.71 27.53 20.58
C GLY A 290 0.65 26.81 20.50
N ALA A 291 0.69 25.48 20.67
CA ALA A 291 1.91 24.76 21.03
C ALA A 291 2.51 23.86 19.94
N HIS A 292 1.71 23.06 19.23
CA HIS A 292 2.24 22.16 18.20
C HIS A 292 1.30 22.02 16.99
N ALA A 293 1.89 21.88 15.79
CA ALA A 293 1.16 21.77 14.53
C ALA A 293 1.83 20.76 13.59
N GLY A 294 1.15 19.67 13.27
CA GLY A 294 1.60 18.70 12.26
C GLY A 294 0.57 18.56 11.15
N GLY A 295 1.00 18.17 9.95
CA GLY A 295 0.09 17.89 8.84
C GLY A 295 -0.92 16.81 9.18
N LEU A 296 -0.42 15.66 9.65
CA LEU A 296 -1.21 14.51 10.05
C LEU A 296 -1.58 14.56 11.54
N ALA A 297 -0.62 14.83 12.43
CA ALA A 297 -0.87 14.83 13.87
C ALA A 297 -0.06 15.88 14.64
N SER A 298 -0.63 16.44 15.70
CA SER A 298 0.13 17.28 16.64
C SER A 298 1.07 16.42 17.50
N GLU A 299 0.52 15.42 18.20
CA GLU A 299 1.29 14.44 18.98
C GLU A 299 0.95 13.01 18.55
N ASN A 300 1.97 12.16 18.41
CA ASN A 300 1.82 10.74 18.13
C ASN A 300 2.42 9.91 19.28
N TYR A 301 1.61 9.07 19.92
CA TYR A 301 2.05 8.02 20.86
C TYR A 301 1.87 6.61 20.27
N GLY A 302 1.14 6.48 19.17
CA GLY A 302 0.83 5.22 18.52
C GLY A 302 1.70 4.94 17.29
N THR A 303 1.10 4.35 16.26
CA THR A 303 1.78 3.96 15.03
C THR A 303 1.20 4.69 13.82
N ILE A 304 2.07 5.33 13.05
CA ILE A 304 1.75 5.92 11.74
C ILE A 304 2.60 5.20 10.69
N ARG A 305 1.97 4.58 9.69
CA ARG A 305 2.70 3.88 8.62
C ARG A 305 2.13 4.13 7.24
N ASN A 306 2.96 4.22 6.20
CA ASN A 306 2.49 4.36 4.81
C ASN A 306 1.56 5.57 4.60
N CYS A 307 1.86 6.68 5.27
CA CYS A 307 1.04 7.88 5.23
C CYS A 307 1.80 9.05 4.61
N PHE A 308 1.07 9.98 4.00
CA PHE A 308 1.69 11.20 3.48
C PHE A 308 0.89 12.47 3.70
N VAL A 309 1.62 13.59 3.71
CA VAL A 309 1.05 14.94 3.69
C VAL A 309 1.62 15.70 2.51
N LYS A 310 0.75 16.14 1.61
CA LYS A 310 1.10 16.97 0.46
C LYS A 310 0.48 18.34 0.55
N GLY A 311 1.32 19.36 0.40
CA GLY A 311 0.88 20.75 0.35
C GLY A 311 0.23 21.10 -0.97
N GLU A 312 -0.94 21.71 -0.92
CA GLU A 312 -1.44 22.48 -2.05
C GLU A 312 -0.62 23.78 -2.24
N ARG A 313 -0.86 24.47 -3.36
CA ARG A 313 -0.17 25.74 -3.66
C ARG A 313 -0.36 26.74 -2.51
N ASN A 314 0.75 27.29 -2.02
CA ASN A 314 0.79 28.23 -0.90
C ASN A 314 0.27 27.67 0.44
N SER A 315 0.18 26.33 0.56
CA SER A 315 -0.18 25.69 1.81
C SER A 315 0.84 26.00 2.91
N LYS A 316 0.34 26.07 4.13
CA LYS A 316 1.13 26.43 5.29
C LYS A 316 0.76 25.60 6.51
N ILE A 317 1.75 24.98 7.14
CA ILE A 317 1.64 24.44 8.49
C ILE A 317 2.36 25.38 9.42
N SER A 318 1.66 25.94 10.40
CA SER A 318 2.27 26.92 11.28
C SER A 318 1.71 27.01 12.67
N ASN A 319 2.63 27.13 13.61
CA ASN A 319 2.37 27.53 14.97
C ASN A 319 3.41 28.57 15.42
N PHE A 320 2.95 29.76 15.83
CA PHE A 320 3.81 30.93 16.04
C PHE A 320 4.81 30.77 17.18
N HIS A 321 4.44 30.04 18.24
CA HIS A 321 5.28 29.83 19.43
C HIS A 321 5.73 28.37 19.58
N GLY A 322 5.28 27.53 18.67
CA GLY A 322 5.28 26.09 18.85
C GLY A 322 6.24 25.31 17.98
N VAL A 323 6.10 23.99 18.07
CA VAL A 323 6.70 23.02 17.16
C VAL A 323 5.84 22.91 15.91
N SER A 324 6.42 22.87 14.72
CA SER A 324 5.64 22.65 13.49
C SER A 324 6.35 21.72 12.53
N ALA A 325 5.61 20.81 11.90
CA ALA A 325 6.20 19.88 10.95
C ALA A 325 5.25 19.43 9.85
N GLY A 326 5.80 18.94 8.74
CA GLY A 326 5.02 18.50 7.58
C GLY A 326 4.15 17.29 7.88
N LEU A 327 4.60 16.35 8.72
CA LEU A 327 3.82 15.16 9.11
C LEU A 327 3.36 15.21 10.57
N VAL A 328 4.28 15.15 11.53
CA VAL A 328 3.95 15.10 12.97
C VAL A 328 4.75 16.12 13.75
N ALA A 329 4.10 16.94 14.59
CA ALA A 329 4.84 17.93 15.37
C ALA A 329 5.71 17.26 16.46
N LYS A 330 5.14 16.34 17.24
CA LYS A 330 5.87 15.57 18.25
C LYS A 330 5.60 14.07 18.15
N ASN A 331 6.66 13.29 17.97
CA ASN A 331 6.59 11.83 17.92
C ASN A 331 7.11 11.21 19.22
N TYR A 332 6.33 10.33 19.83
CA TYR A 332 6.70 9.48 20.96
C TYR A 332 6.41 8.00 20.69
N GLY A 333 5.93 7.66 19.50
CA GLY A 333 5.68 6.30 19.03
C GLY A 333 6.44 6.01 17.74
N TYR A 334 5.77 5.37 16.78
CA TYR A 334 6.37 4.90 15.52
C TYR A 334 5.87 5.70 14.32
N ILE A 335 6.80 6.09 13.45
CA ILE A 335 6.53 6.65 12.12
C ILE A 335 7.35 5.85 11.10
N ILE A 336 6.68 5.15 10.19
CA ILE A 336 7.29 4.16 9.29
C ILE A 336 6.84 4.42 7.86
N SER A 337 7.75 4.45 6.88
CA SER A 337 7.38 4.55 5.45
C SER A 337 6.47 5.74 5.12
N CYS A 338 6.70 6.89 5.77
CA CYS A 338 5.86 8.08 5.63
C CYS A 338 6.61 9.24 4.97
N TYR A 339 5.86 10.17 4.36
CA TYR A 339 6.48 11.37 3.81
C TYR A 339 5.67 12.66 3.90
N SER A 340 6.36 13.77 3.64
CA SER A 340 5.76 15.07 3.46
C SER A 340 6.32 15.77 2.22
N GLU A 341 5.48 16.51 1.50
CA GLU A 341 5.87 17.20 0.27
C GLU A 341 5.24 18.58 0.13
N GLY A 342 6.03 19.58 -0.27
CA GLY A 342 5.53 20.83 -0.85
C GLY A 342 4.77 21.76 0.10
N VAL A 343 5.01 21.68 1.41
CA VAL A 343 4.36 22.52 2.41
C VAL A 343 5.29 23.65 2.89
N THR A 344 4.73 24.84 3.15
CA THR A 344 5.46 25.90 3.88
C THR A 344 5.31 25.69 5.39
N ILE A 345 6.43 25.52 6.09
CA ILE A 345 6.46 25.23 7.52
C ILE A 345 6.94 26.47 8.26
N LYS A 346 6.11 26.97 9.18
CA LYS A 346 6.44 28.12 10.02
C LYS A 346 6.37 27.78 11.51
N SER A 347 7.52 27.82 12.17
CA SER A 347 7.67 27.42 13.58
C SER A 347 8.37 28.46 14.43
N GLY A 348 8.00 28.48 15.72
CA GLY A 348 8.61 29.31 16.75
C GLY A 348 9.67 28.60 17.61
N THR A 349 9.76 27.27 17.58
CA THR A 349 10.73 26.49 18.37
C THR A 349 11.47 25.46 17.50
N TYR A 350 10.81 24.35 17.13
CA TYR A 350 11.36 23.32 16.24
C TYR A 350 10.48 23.23 15.00
N GLY A 351 11.03 23.56 13.83
CA GLY A 351 10.36 23.43 12.55
C GLY A 351 11.02 22.32 11.73
N ALA A 352 10.26 21.42 11.11
CA ALA A 352 10.86 20.33 10.35
C ALA A 352 10.03 19.84 9.18
N GLY A 353 10.68 19.35 8.12
CA GLY A 353 9.98 18.77 6.98
C GLY A 353 9.07 17.62 7.38
N LEU A 354 9.58 16.66 8.17
CA LEU A 354 8.81 15.49 8.57
C LEU A 354 8.32 15.57 10.02
N VAL A 355 9.25 15.62 10.98
CA VAL A 355 8.94 15.55 12.42
C VAL A 355 9.60 16.68 13.20
N GLY A 356 8.82 17.43 13.99
CA GLY A 356 9.35 18.58 14.73
C GLY A 356 10.27 18.16 15.88
N GLU A 357 9.77 17.29 16.77
CA GLU A 357 10.52 16.71 17.89
C GLU A 357 10.25 15.21 17.96
N ASN A 358 11.30 14.39 17.96
CA ASN A 358 11.25 12.93 18.09
C ASN A 358 11.75 12.51 19.47
N GLY A 359 10.86 11.94 20.27
CA GLY A 359 11.05 11.62 21.70
C GLY A 359 11.04 12.85 22.60
N ALA A 360 11.01 12.62 23.92
CA ALA A 360 11.04 13.70 24.90
C ALA A 360 12.45 13.91 25.48
N SER A 361 12.89 15.17 25.60
CA SER A 361 14.11 15.47 26.37
C SER A 361 13.89 15.56 27.88
N LYS A 362 12.63 15.62 28.35
CA LYS A 362 12.26 15.76 29.77
C LYS A 362 10.96 15.01 30.06
N GLY A 363 10.88 14.38 31.22
CA GLY A 363 9.72 13.58 31.66
C GLY A 363 9.83 12.11 31.28
N ASN A 364 9.00 11.26 31.89
CA ASN A 364 8.99 9.80 31.72
C ASN A 364 8.28 9.37 30.41
N LYS A 365 8.41 10.17 29.34
CA LYS A 365 7.75 9.91 28.05
C LYS A 365 8.61 8.97 27.18
N PRO A 366 8.00 8.14 26.33
CA PRO A 366 8.73 7.18 25.51
C PRO A 366 9.64 7.85 24.46
N SER A 367 10.65 7.10 24.02
CA SER A 367 11.50 7.48 22.90
C SER A 367 10.75 7.27 21.59
N GLY A 368 10.93 8.18 20.63
CA GLY A 368 10.29 8.07 19.33
C GLY A 368 11.17 7.35 18.31
N THR A 369 10.53 6.65 17.36
CA THR A 369 11.18 5.89 16.30
C THR A 369 10.66 6.32 14.93
N ILE A 370 11.59 6.65 14.02
CA ILE A 370 11.30 7.05 12.64
C ILE A 370 12.10 6.15 11.69
N ILE A 371 11.44 5.46 10.76
CA ILE A 371 12.05 4.47 9.86
C ILE A 371 11.56 4.67 8.42
N ALA A 372 12.46 4.60 7.44
CA ALA A 372 12.12 4.60 6.01
C ALA A 372 11.26 5.82 5.57
N CYS A 373 11.48 6.99 6.18
CA CYS A 373 10.66 8.18 5.93
C CYS A 373 11.40 9.26 5.14
N TYR A 374 10.65 10.16 4.49
CA TYR A 374 11.27 11.25 3.74
C TYR A 374 10.50 12.58 3.69
N ALA A 375 11.20 13.67 3.40
CA ALA A 375 10.61 15.00 3.21
C ALA A 375 11.12 15.67 1.93
N LEU A 376 10.22 16.19 1.10
CA LEU A 376 10.53 16.76 -0.21
C LEU A 376 10.00 18.19 -0.36
N ASP A 377 10.84 19.09 -0.87
CA ASP A 377 10.46 20.43 -1.36
C ASP A 377 9.66 21.30 -0.37
N ASN A 378 9.70 20.97 0.91
CA ASN A 378 9.12 21.78 1.97
C ASN A 378 9.91 23.08 2.12
N ALA A 379 9.19 24.20 2.27
CA ALA A 379 9.78 25.52 2.48
C ALA A 379 9.79 25.85 3.97
N MET A 380 10.95 26.21 4.51
CA MET A 380 11.10 26.51 5.95
C MET A 380 11.11 28.02 6.18
N VAL A 381 10.23 28.49 7.07
CA VAL A 381 10.06 29.91 7.43
C VAL A 381 10.06 30.06 8.95
N TYR A 382 10.71 31.09 9.49
CA TYR A 382 10.73 31.34 10.93
C TYR A 382 9.55 32.21 11.39
N SER A 383 9.09 32.04 12.64
CA SER A 383 8.12 32.95 13.28
C SER A 383 8.64 33.70 14.51
N SER A 384 9.80 33.31 15.05
CA SER A 384 10.34 33.83 16.32
C SER A 384 11.86 34.04 16.25
N VAL A 385 12.44 34.50 17.36
CA VAL A 385 13.88 34.68 17.53
C VAL A 385 14.51 33.33 17.94
N ARG A 386 15.31 32.73 17.04
CA ARG A 386 16.07 31.46 17.21
C ARG A 386 15.29 30.13 17.13
N PRO A 387 14.43 29.88 16.13
CA PRO A 387 13.96 28.53 15.89
C PRO A 387 15.09 27.64 15.35
N THR A 388 14.99 26.36 15.66
CA THR A 388 15.76 25.31 14.96
C THR A 388 14.88 24.82 13.81
N LEU A 389 15.35 25.00 12.57
CA LEU A 389 14.65 24.54 11.38
C LEU A 389 15.45 23.41 10.74
N ALA A 390 14.80 22.27 10.53
CA ALA A 390 15.43 21.09 9.97
C ALA A 390 14.75 20.59 8.70
N GLY A 391 15.53 20.04 7.77
CA GLY A 391 14.98 19.42 6.57
C GLY A 391 14.08 18.21 6.88
N LEU A 392 14.49 17.35 7.82
CA LEU A 392 13.78 16.11 8.16
C LEU A 392 13.22 16.14 9.59
N VAL A 393 14.10 16.22 10.59
CA VAL A 393 13.72 16.19 12.02
C VAL A 393 14.29 17.36 12.80
N GLY A 394 13.41 18.17 13.40
CA GLY A 394 13.78 19.40 14.10
C GLY A 394 14.67 19.16 15.32
N LYS A 395 14.31 18.14 16.10
CA LYS A 395 15.06 17.68 17.27
C LYS A 395 14.86 16.18 17.50
N ASN A 396 15.94 15.45 17.71
CA ASN A 396 15.92 14.06 18.14
C ASN A 396 16.37 13.96 19.61
N ALA A 397 15.53 13.40 20.47
CA ALA A 397 15.79 13.25 21.90
C ALA A 397 16.67 12.03 22.21
N LYS A 398 17.26 12.02 23.41
CA LYS A 398 18.05 10.90 23.93
C LYS A 398 17.21 9.61 23.89
N GLY A 399 17.79 8.51 23.39
CA GLY A 399 17.13 7.22 23.25
C GLY A 399 16.25 7.06 22.00
N SER A 400 16.02 8.15 21.24
CA SER A 400 15.18 8.11 20.04
C SER A 400 15.97 7.73 18.78
N VAL A 401 15.28 7.07 17.85
CA VAL A 401 15.87 6.41 16.68
C VAL A 401 15.37 7.06 15.40
N ILE A 402 16.30 7.36 14.49
CA ILE A 402 16.00 7.73 13.10
C ILE A 402 16.82 6.80 12.19
N LYS A 403 16.13 6.05 11.33
CA LYS A 403 16.72 5.00 10.50
C LYS A 403 16.23 5.10 9.06
N ALA A 404 17.13 4.92 8.09
CA ALA A 404 16.79 4.80 6.67
C ALA A 404 16.00 5.99 6.09
N CYS A 405 16.25 7.22 6.57
CA CYS A 405 15.45 8.39 6.16
C CYS A 405 16.14 9.32 5.17
N TYR A 406 15.36 10.09 4.40
CA TYR A 406 15.88 10.98 3.36
C TYR A 406 15.23 12.38 3.38
N VAL A 407 15.99 13.42 3.02
CA VAL A 407 15.42 14.74 2.75
C VAL A 407 15.93 15.35 1.46
N ARG A 408 14.99 15.88 0.65
CA ARG A 408 15.27 16.92 -0.33
C ARG A 408 14.76 18.25 0.20
N ALA A 409 15.66 19.08 0.69
CA ALA A 409 15.26 20.40 1.16
C ALA A 409 14.83 21.26 -0.03
N GLY A 410 13.65 21.87 0.07
CA GLY A 410 13.25 22.96 -0.80
C GLY A 410 14.01 24.25 -0.43
N SER A 411 13.31 25.38 -0.42
CA SER A 411 13.91 26.65 0.03
C SER A 411 13.93 26.72 1.57
N ILE A 412 15.13 26.78 2.17
CA ILE A 412 15.31 27.18 3.56
C ILE A 412 15.65 28.67 3.56
N ALA A 413 14.75 29.51 4.09
CA ALA A 413 15.05 30.94 4.26
C ALA A 413 16.01 31.11 5.45
N ILE A 414 17.31 31.25 5.16
CA ILE A 414 18.36 31.40 6.17
C ILE A 414 18.44 32.87 6.61
N HIS A 415 18.04 33.16 7.86
CA HIS A 415 18.40 34.41 8.55
C HIS A 415 19.70 34.19 9.34
N LYS A 416 20.48 35.25 9.58
CA LYS A 416 21.83 35.19 10.19
C LYS A 416 21.91 34.57 11.59
N ASP A 417 20.77 34.28 12.22
CA ASP A 417 20.65 33.78 13.60
C ASP A 417 19.91 32.42 13.70
N ILE A 418 19.74 31.71 12.58
CA ILE A 418 18.99 30.44 12.51
C ILE A 418 19.95 29.25 12.47
N ASN A 419 19.68 28.25 13.31
CA ASN A 419 20.28 26.92 13.18
C ASN A 419 19.48 26.13 12.14
N SER A 420 19.98 26.08 10.90
CA SER A 420 19.43 25.22 9.85
C SER A 420 20.20 23.90 9.81
N SER A 421 19.49 22.77 9.90
CA SER A 421 20.09 21.42 9.84
C SER A 421 19.30 20.48 8.94
N VAL A 422 19.84 19.30 8.63
CA VAL A 422 19.04 18.18 8.09
C VAL A 422 18.29 17.50 9.23
N ILE A 423 18.99 17.24 10.34
CA ILE A 423 18.47 16.74 11.60
C ILE A 423 19.23 17.44 12.72
N SER A 424 18.56 17.83 13.81
CA SER A 424 19.23 18.31 15.04
C SER A 424 19.13 17.28 16.17
N PHE A 425 20.20 17.12 16.95
CA PHE A 425 20.34 16.06 17.95
C PHE A 425 20.38 16.58 19.39
N SER A 426 20.04 15.70 20.34
CA SER A 426 20.32 15.87 21.77
C SER A 426 20.66 14.53 22.42
N GLY A 427 21.80 14.46 23.12
CA GLY A 427 22.21 13.29 23.93
C GLY A 427 22.51 12.01 23.14
N ALA A 428 22.34 10.85 23.80
CA ALA A 428 22.57 9.51 23.24
C ALA A 428 21.41 9.07 22.32
N SER A 429 21.35 9.64 21.13
CA SER A 429 20.35 9.36 20.09
C SER A 429 20.96 8.57 18.93
N GLN A 430 20.17 7.82 18.16
CA GLN A 430 20.67 6.95 17.09
C GLN A 430 20.25 7.45 15.70
N LEU A 431 21.23 7.51 14.79
CA LEU A 431 21.03 7.83 13.39
C LEU A 431 21.69 6.77 12.53
N ILE A 432 20.89 6.13 11.68
CA ILE A 432 21.30 4.96 10.89
C ILE A 432 20.86 5.20 9.44
N ASN A 433 21.78 5.11 8.48
CA ASN A 433 21.49 5.15 7.04
C ASN A 433 20.60 6.34 6.61
N CYS A 434 20.97 7.59 6.92
CA CYS A 434 20.18 8.77 6.52
C CYS A 434 20.85 9.59 5.41
N TYR A 435 20.07 10.31 4.60
CA TYR A 435 20.54 10.94 3.36
C TYR A 435 19.95 12.35 3.15
N SER A 436 20.69 13.22 2.44
CA SER A 436 20.17 14.54 2.02
C SER A 436 20.61 14.95 0.62
N ALA A 437 19.74 15.67 -0.10
CA ALA A 437 20.04 16.34 -1.37
C ALA A 437 19.47 17.77 -1.40
N GLY A 438 20.13 18.67 -2.15
CA GLY A 438 19.75 20.09 -2.24
C GLY A 438 20.64 21.01 -1.39
N LEU A 439 20.62 22.31 -1.71
CA LEU A 439 21.56 23.37 -1.27
C LEU A 439 22.08 23.27 0.17
N SER A 440 23.40 23.41 0.31
CA SER A 440 24.15 23.76 1.54
C SER A 440 23.63 23.14 2.84
N ALA A 441 23.44 21.81 2.87
CA ALA A 441 23.13 21.08 4.10
C ALA A 441 24.26 21.24 5.14
N ARG A 442 24.19 22.29 5.97
CA ARG A 442 25.01 22.41 7.17
C ARG A 442 24.42 21.46 8.21
N PHE A 443 25.16 20.43 8.59
CA PHE A 443 24.78 19.56 9.70
C PHE A 443 25.19 20.21 11.01
N VAL A 444 24.23 20.45 11.91
CA VAL A 444 24.50 21.02 13.23
C VAL A 444 24.16 19.98 14.28
N VAL A 445 25.20 19.36 14.85
CA VAL A 445 25.09 18.56 16.08
C VAL A 445 25.12 19.55 17.25
N GLY A 446 23.97 19.81 17.87
CA GLY A 446 23.90 20.64 19.07
C GLY A 446 24.35 19.87 20.31
N SER A 447 25.25 20.44 21.12
CA SER A 447 25.59 19.91 22.44
C SER A 447 24.40 20.07 23.41
N PRO A 448 24.28 19.19 24.41
CA PRO A 448 23.24 19.32 25.43
C PRO A 448 23.67 20.44 26.39
N GLU A 449 22.82 21.47 26.47
CA GLU A 449 22.84 22.53 27.50
C GLU A 449 23.83 23.69 27.28
N GLY A 450 23.26 24.86 26.95
CA GLY A 450 23.87 26.16 27.24
C GLY A 450 24.93 26.68 26.26
N ASN A 451 24.55 27.68 25.47
CA ASN A 451 25.38 28.81 24.98
C ASN A 451 26.86 28.56 24.62
N SER A 452 27.21 27.42 24.04
CA SER A 452 28.53 27.22 23.44
C SER A 452 28.44 26.27 22.25
N TYR A 453 28.42 26.87 21.07
CA TYR A 453 28.56 26.15 19.81
C TYR A 453 30.05 25.81 19.67
N ALA A 454 30.41 24.56 19.93
CA ALA A 454 31.64 24.06 19.36
C ALA A 454 31.41 23.95 17.85
N GLU A 455 32.22 24.63 17.04
CA GLU A 455 32.52 24.18 15.69
C GLU A 455 33.26 22.84 15.82
N GLY A 456 32.53 21.80 16.24
CA GLY A 456 33.03 20.44 16.35
C GLY A 456 33.08 19.86 14.95
N SER A 457 34.26 19.40 14.55
CA SER A 457 34.46 18.76 13.26
C SER A 457 33.48 17.61 13.08
N ALA A 458 33.06 17.45 11.83
CA ALA A 458 32.23 16.37 11.32
C ALA A 458 32.96 15.02 11.41
N GLU A 459 33.37 14.53 12.59
CA GLU A 459 34.14 13.27 12.69
C GLU A 459 33.29 12.07 13.19
N ASP A 460 32.15 12.32 13.85
CA ASP A 460 31.22 11.27 14.28
C ASP A 460 29.85 11.29 13.59
N ALA A 461 29.37 12.45 13.11
CA ALA A 461 28.15 12.53 12.29
C ALA A 461 28.38 12.18 10.80
N ASP A 462 29.62 12.33 10.33
CA ASP A 462 30.04 12.12 8.94
C ASP A 462 30.16 10.63 8.56
N LYS A 463 30.08 9.72 9.53
CA LYS A 463 30.08 8.27 9.26
C LYS A 463 28.70 7.73 8.84
N ASN A 464 27.60 8.42 9.16
CA ASN A 464 26.24 7.86 9.04
C ASN A 464 25.24 8.67 8.20
N VAL A 465 25.60 9.87 7.71
CA VAL A 465 24.78 10.62 6.74
C VAL A 465 25.53 10.79 5.44
N LYS A 466 25.02 10.21 4.35
CA LYS A 466 25.70 10.25 3.05
C LYS A 466 25.01 11.22 2.10
N THR A 467 25.77 11.78 1.18
CA THR A 467 25.24 12.61 0.08
C THR A 467 24.40 11.75 -0.87
N ALA A 468 23.37 12.32 -1.51
CA ALA A 468 22.53 11.60 -2.47
C ALA A 468 23.29 11.04 -3.69
N SER A 469 24.54 11.46 -3.93
CA SER A 469 25.41 10.89 -4.97
C SER A 469 25.77 9.41 -4.74
N VAL A 470 25.53 8.89 -3.53
CA VAL A 470 25.71 7.46 -3.18
C VAL A 470 24.41 6.66 -3.38
N LEU A 471 23.28 7.32 -3.70
CA LEU A 471 22.04 6.66 -4.12
C LEU A 471 22.25 6.14 -5.55
N GLN A 472 22.50 4.84 -5.70
CA GLN A 472 22.56 4.14 -6.98
C GLN A 472 21.31 3.27 -7.12
N ALA A 473 20.89 2.99 -8.36
CA ALA A 473 19.82 2.02 -8.62
C ALA A 473 20.13 0.71 -7.88
N PRO A 474 19.20 0.11 -7.12
CA PRO A 474 19.50 -1.02 -6.26
C PRO A 474 19.54 -2.27 -7.13
N THR A 475 20.74 -2.73 -7.45
CA THR A 475 20.91 -4.13 -7.81
C THR A 475 21.01 -4.93 -6.50
N GLY A 476 19.92 -5.59 -6.12
CA GLY A 476 19.88 -6.60 -5.06
C GLY A 476 19.58 -6.13 -3.62
N TYR A 477 18.91 -4.98 -3.43
CA TYR A 477 18.44 -4.48 -2.12
C TYR A 477 19.45 -4.52 -0.96
N THR A 478 20.73 -4.31 -1.26
CA THR A 478 21.79 -4.28 -0.24
C THR A 478 22.00 -2.86 0.31
N GLY A 479 22.67 -2.76 1.46
CA GLY A 479 23.06 -1.49 2.05
C GLY A 479 21.87 -0.68 2.57
N ILE A 480 21.62 0.48 1.97
CA ILE A 480 20.68 1.50 2.46
C ILE A 480 19.22 1.07 2.25
N TYR A 481 19.01 0.21 1.27
CA TYR A 481 17.72 -0.27 0.78
C TYR A 481 17.24 -1.51 1.52
N ALA A 482 18.12 -2.18 2.27
CA ALA A 482 17.77 -3.30 3.12
C ALA A 482 16.76 -2.91 4.20
N ASP A 483 16.88 -1.70 4.74
CA ASP A 483 15.96 -1.17 5.76
C ASP A 483 14.66 -0.60 5.18
N TRP A 484 14.50 -0.62 3.85
CA TRP A 484 13.27 -0.31 3.14
C TRP A 484 12.51 -1.58 2.71
N LEU A 485 13.11 -2.77 2.85
CA LEU A 485 12.44 -4.07 2.71
C LEU A 485 11.57 -4.33 3.96
N ILE A 486 10.51 -3.57 4.10
CA ILE A 486 9.53 -3.72 5.18
C ILE A 486 8.35 -4.45 4.57
N ASP A 487 7.86 -5.49 5.26
CA ASP A 487 6.58 -6.14 4.94
C ASP A 487 5.44 -5.12 5.09
N LEU A 488 4.92 -4.65 3.96
CA LEU A 488 3.95 -3.57 3.87
C LEU A 488 2.52 -4.08 3.74
N ASP A 489 2.32 -5.28 3.20
CA ASP A 489 1.01 -5.88 2.93
C ASP A 489 0.60 -6.95 3.96
N GLY A 490 1.52 -7.40 4.81
CA GLY A 490 1.29 -8.34 5.91
C GLY A 490 1.18 -9.80 5.46
N ASP A 491 1.72 -10.16 4.31
CA ASP A 491 1.68 -11.51 3.77
C ASP A 491 2.66 -12.48 4.46
N LEU A 492 3.65 -11.93 5.19
CA LEU A 492 4.56 -12.69 6.03
C LEU A 492 3.97 -12.95 7.42
N PRO A 493 4.22 -14.12 8.03
CA PRO A 493 3.69 -14.50 9.34
C PRO A 493 4.29 -13.73 10.53
N ASP A 494 5.08 -12.68 10.31
CA ASP A 494 5.83 -12.00 11.37
C ASP A 494 5.02 -10.91 12.08
N HIS A 495 4.56 -11.30 13.26
CA HIS A 495 3.80 -10.54 14.24
C HIS A 495 4.36 -9.13 14.56
N ILE A 496 3.47 -8.12 14.44
CA ILE A 496 3.45 -6.76 15.07
C ILE A 496 4.37 -6.58 16.33
N PRO A 497 4.44 -7.52 17.30
CA PRO A 497 5.39 -7.50 18.42
C PRO A 497 6.88 -7.26 18.12
N SER A 498 7.38 -7.54 16.91
CA SER A 498 8.81 -7.37 16.57
C SER A 498 9.22 -5.89 16.39
N LEU A 499 8.27 -5.00 16.09
CA LEU A 499 8.47 -3.56 15.93
C LEU A 499 8.79 -2.86 17.27
N LEU A 500 8.44 -3.46 18.41
CA LEU A 500 8.66 -2.92 19.75
C LEU A 500 10.14 -2.90 20.18
N ASN A 501 11.03 -3.63 19.49
CA ASN A 501 12.45 -3.76 19.81
C ASN A 501 13.41 -3.18 18.76
N GLY A 502 12.91 -2.41 17.77
CA GLY A 502 13.76 -1.79 16.74
C GLY A 502 14.30 -2.76 15.67
N SER A 503 13.86 -4.01 15.69
CA SER A 503 14.00 -4.97 14.61
C SER A 503 12.81 -4.82 13.66
N VAL A 504 13.07 -4.36 12.43
CA VAL A 504 12.06 -4.28 11.36
C VAL A 504 11.97 -5.68 10.74
N PRO A 505 10.79 -6.31 10.61
CA PRO A 505 10.64 -7.53 9.83
C PRO A 505 11.16 -7.26 8.41
N HIS A 506 12.11 -8.08 7.97
CA HIS A 506 12.59 -8.03 6.60
C HIS A 506 11.57 -8.73 5.73
N ASP A 507 11.02 -8.02 4.74
CA ASP A 507 10.33 -8.72 3.67
C ASP A 507 11.35 -9.56 2.88
N THR A 508 11.05 -10.85 2.77
CA THR A 508 11.83 -11.83 1.97
C THR A 508 11.06 -12.29 0.73
N GLY A 509 9.80 -11.85 0.60
CA GLY A 509 9.02 -11.80 -0.63
C GLY A 509 9.68 -10.87 -1.64
N ALA A 510 9.33 -11.04 -2.92
CA ALA A 510 9.90 -10.28 -4.02
C ALA A 510 8.92 -9.20 -4.53
N ASP A 511 7.89 -8.89 -3.75
CA ASP A 511 6.71 -8.10 -4.08
C ASP A 511 6.68 -6.69 -3.45
N ASP A 512 7.30 -6.46 -2.28
CA ASP A 512 7.42 -5.11 -1.71
C ASP A 512 8.60 -4.31 -2.30
N VAL A 513 8.61 -4.22 -3.61
CA VAL A 513 9.67 -3.58 -4.37
C VAL A 513 9.56 -2.07 -4.19
N TRP A 514 10.60 -1.41 -3.70
CA TRP A 514 10.71 0.05 -3.87
C TRP A 514 11.35 0.35 -5.24
N ASP A 515 10.75 1.22 -6.04
CA ASP A 515 11.37 1.83 -7.23
C ASP A 515 12.20 3.04 -6.81
N PHE A 516 13.51 2.81 -6.63
CA PHE A 516 14.46 3.84 -6.23
C PHE A 516 14.83 4.85 -7.33
N GLY A 517 14.34 4.66 -8.56
CA GLY A 517 14.60 5.54 -9.70
C GLY A 517 16.07 5.63 -10.15
N ASN A 518 16.36 6.57 -11.04
CA ASN A 518 17.70 7.07 -11.39
C ASN A 518 18.18 8.20 -10.45
N ALA A 519 19.44 8.65 -10.58
CA ALA A 519 20.06 9.68 -9.73
C ALA A 519 19.32 11.03 -9.61
N ASN A 520 18.36 11.32 -10.50
CA ASN A 520 17.51 12.52 -10.50
C ASN A 520 16.05 12.22 -10.11
N SER A 521 15.74 10.98 -9.77
CA SER A 521 14.42 10.50 -9.35
C SER A 521 14.54 9.79 -7.99
N TYR A 522 13.43 9.69 -7.28
CA TYR A 522 13.45 9.34 -5.86
C TYR A 522 12.78 8.00 -5.60
N PRO A 523 13.09 7.36 -4.46
CA PRO A 523 12.43 6.14 -4.04
C PRO A 523 10.94 6.32 -3.93
N LYS A 524 10.23 5.56 -4.75
CA LYS A 524 8.79 5.37 -4.74
C LYS A 524 8.53 3.93 -4.34
N LEU A 525 7.43 3.68 -3.66
CA LEU A 525 6.94 2.30 -3.57
C LEU A 525 6.56 1.83 -4.98
N LYS A 526 7.06 0.67 -5.41
CA LYS A 526 6.47 -0.09 -6.50
C LYS A 526 5.35 -0.87 -5.83
N VAL A 527 4.18 -0.24 -5.74
CA VAL A 527 3.00 -0.93 -5.24
C VAL A 527 2.45 -1.76 -6.38
N ASP A 528 2.46 -3.08 -6.18
CA ASP A 528 2.07 -4.10 -7.16
C ASP A 528 0.96 -4.94 -6.52
N PHE A 529 -0.19 -4.30 -6.24
CA PHE A 529 -1.29 -4.93 -5.48
C PHE A 529 -1.88 -6.15 -6.21
N ASN A 530 -1.62 -6.27 -7.51
CA ASN A 530 -2.02 -7.40 -8.33
C ASN A 530 -0.89 -8.42 -8.58
N ASN A 531 0.32 -8.17 -8.07
CA ASN A 531 1.55 -8.98 -8.19
C ASN A 531 1.84 -9.39 -9.65
N ASP A 532 1.57 -8.49 -10.60
CA ASP A 532 1.80 -8.70 -12.04
C ASP A 532 3.20 -8.26 -12.51
N GLY A 533 4.00 -7.71 -11.59
CA GLY A 533 5.35 -7.26 -11.83
C GLY A 533 5.44 -5.86 -12.44
N VAL A 534 4.32 -5.16 -12.67
CA VAL A 534 4.22 -3.93 -13.44
C VAL A 534 3.42 -2.85 -12.69
N ALA A 535 4.11 -1.85 -12.13
CA ALA A 535 3.43 -0.69 -11.54
C ALA A 535 2.66 0.12 -12.60
N THR A 536 1.34 0.13 -12.50
CA THR A 536 0.41 0.85 -13.39
C THR A 536 0.03 2.22 -12.84
N VAL A 537 -0.45 3.11 -13.72
CA VAL A 537 -1.00 4.41 -13.32
C VAL A 537 -2.31 4.26 -12.54
N GLU A 538 -3.04 3.15 -12.68
CA GLU A 538 -4.19 2.83 -11.82
C GLU A 538 -3.78 2.50 -10.38
N GLU A 539 -2.68 1.78 -10.16
CA GLU A 539 -2.11 1.51 -8.83
C GLU A 539 -1.49 2.77 -8.20
N PHE A 540 -0.98 3.67 -9.03
CA PHE A 540 -0.59 5.03 -8.65
C PHE A 540 -1.78 5.99 -8.50
N GLY A 541 -2.95 5.64 -9.04
CA GLY A 541 -4.11 6.51 -9.29
C GLY A 541 -5.04 6.74 -8.09
N LYS A 542 -4.59 6.35 -6.91
CA LYS A 542 -5.04 6.84 -5.60
C LYS A 542 -3.80 7.07 -4.72
N GLN A 543 -2.89 7.94 -5.13
CA GLN A 543 -1.93 8.66 -4.26
C GLN A 543 -1.75 10.09 -4.76
#